data_AF-A0A3P3EZ74-F1
#
_entry.id   AF-A0A3P3EZ74-F1
#
_cell.length_a   1.000
_cell.length_b   1.000
_cell.length_c   1.000
_cell.angle_alpha   90.00
_cell.angle_beta   90.00
_cell.angle_gamma   90.00
#
_symmetry.space_group_name_H-M   'P 1'
#
loop_
_entity.id
_entity.type
_entity.pdbx_description
1 polymer ?
#
loop_
_entity_poly.entity_id
_entity_poly.type
_entity_poly.pdbx_seq_one_letter_code
_entity_poly.pdbx_strand_id
1 'polypeptide(L)'
;MTDKTPHYDLLIRGGTVIDGTKAPRFEADVGIARGRIAAIGNLAGHTADRTLDATGRIVAPGFIDSHTHDDQAVLSQAQMPFKVSQGVTTVIAGNCGISAAPLREDMELPMPLSLLESPAAGRFTSFAAYLDALRATPSSVNVAAMVGHSTLRAVVMSDLDRPANDTEIAAMRALVEEAMQAGAIGLSTGTFYPPAVKATTEEIIEVARPLSARKALYVTHMRDEADRVMESLEETFHIGRALGVPVVVSHHKVQNAQNFGKSKITLPFIKEAMRHQCIGLDCYPYTAGSTMIRTDRGMIDGRVLIASSVPHPECAGRDLKDIAAEWGVSGEEAAKRLSPGSAIYFMMDEDDVQRILAFEDTMIGSDGIPLGEKPHPRLWGTFPRVLGHYSRDVGLFPLETAVWKMTGLTARNFGLHERGALKPGHHADVVIFDAQAVRDTASYAAPTLPAEGIDAVIVNGAVTWQHGAHSGARNGQVITRRDEKA
;
A
#
# COMPACT_ATOMS: atom_id res chain seq x y z
N MET A 1 43.29 29.34 -1.97
CA MET A 1 42.15 28.56 -1.45
C MET A 1 41.85 27.53 -2.49
N THR A 2 42.20 26.26 -2.25
CA THR A 2 41.90 25.17 -3.19
C THR A 2 40.40 24.96 -3.19
N ASP A 3 39.77 25.32 -4.29
CA ASP A 3 38.35 25.09 -4.54
C ASP A 3 38.15 23.56 -4.56
N LYS A 4 37.76 22.99 -3.42
CA LYS A 4 37.53 21.55 -3.31
C LYS A 4 36.31 21.24 -4.16
N THR A 5 36.55 20.58 -5.28
CA THR A 5 35.51 19.96 -6.10
C THR A 5 34.54 19.19 -5.21
N PRO A 6 33.22 19.44 -5.27
CA PRO A 6 32.29 18.76 -4.38
C PRO A 6 32.31 17.24 -4.59
N HIS A 7 32.24 16.51 -3.49
CA HIS A 7 32.31 15.05 -3.43
C HIS A 7 31.04 14.48 -2.79
N TYR A 8 30.48 13.42 -3.38
CA TYR A 8 29.22 12.79 -2.98
C TYR A 8 29.41 11.31 -2.59
N ASP A 9 28.48 10.73 -1.85
CA ASP A 9 28.48 9.29 -1.59
C ASP A 9 28.06 8.53 -2.86
N LEU A 10 27.08 9.07 -3.58
CA LEU A 10 26.54 8.51 -4.81
C LEU A 10 26.24 9.63 -5.81
N LEU A 11 26.62 9.44 -7.06
CA LEU A 11 26.32 10.35 -8.16
C LEU A 11 25.61 9.58 -9.30
N ILE A 12 24.42 10.02 -9.67
CA ILE A 12 23.67 9.50 -10.82
C ILE A 12 23.88 10.47 -11.98
N ARG A 13 24.40 9.98 -13.12
CA ARG A 13 24.79 10.82 -14.25
C ARG A 13 23.94 10.64 -15.49
N GLY A 14 23.68 11.74 -16.21
CA GLY A 14 23.13 11.73 -17.57
C GLY A 14 21.68 11.25 -17.70
N GLY A 15 20.92 11.26 -16.60
CA GLY A 15 19.53 10.81 -16.60
C GLY A 15 18.53 11.91 -16.93
N THR A 16 17.35 11.48 -17.38
CA THR A 16 16.19 12.36 -17.50
C THR A 16 15.39 12.34 -16.20
N VAL A 17 15.40 13.44 -15.45
CA VAL A 17 14.74 13.57 -14.17
C VAL A 17 13.23 13.80 -14.33
N ILE A 18 12.42 12.97 -13.68
CA ILE A 18 11.02 13.23 -13.36
C ILE A 18 10.94 13.42 -11.86
N ASP A 19 10.83 14.67 -11.41
CA ASP A 19 11.07 15.03 -10.00
C ASP A 19 9.92 14.69 -9.04
N GLY A 20 8.82 14.09 -9.52
CA GLY A 20 7.65 13.75 -8.72
C GLY A 20 6.67 14.91 -8.47
N THR A 21 6.87 16.08 -9.08
CA THR A 21 6.01 17.27 -8.90
C THR A 21 4.92 17.41 -9.98
N LYS A 22 4.82 16.44 -10.91
CA LYS A 22 3.99 16.49 -12.13
C LYS A 22 4.48 17.53 -13.16
N ALA A 23 5.66 18.13 -12.96
CA ALA A 23 6.31 19.00 -13.92
C ALA A 23 6.90 18.22 -15.11
N PRO A 24 7.13 18.88 -16.27
CA PRO A 24 7.85 18.27 -17.38
C PRO A 24 9.25 17.78 -16.97
N ARG A 25 9.65 16.63 -17.52
CA ARG A 25 10.98 16.04 -17.28
C ARG A 25 12.13 16.89 -17.84
N PHE A 26 13.31 16.79 -17.26
CA PHE A 26 14.51 17.54 -17.67
C PHE A 26 15.80 16.73 -17.49
N GLU A 27 16.84 17.03 -18.27
CA GLU A 27 18.15 16.36 -18.15
C GLU A 27 18.93 16.92 -16.96
N ALA A 28 19.39 16.04 -16.07
CA ALA A 28 20.23 16.42 -14.94
C ALA A 28 20.96 15.23 -14.31
N ASP A 29 22.08 15.53 -13.65
CA ASP A 29 22.72 14.64 -12.70
C ASP A 29 22.09 14.82 -11.30
N VAL A 30 22.17 13.78 -10.46
CA VAL A 30 21.71 13.81 -9.06
C VAL A 30 22.85 13.39 -8.15
N GLY A 31 23.28 14.31 -7.28
CA GLY A 31 24.29 14.06 -6.25
C GLY A 31 23.64 13.74 -4.91
N ILE A 32 24.08 12.66 -4.25
CA ILE A 32 23.55 12.18 -2.98
C ILE A 32 24.67 12.19 -1.93
N ALA A 33 24.39 12.78 -0.77
CA ALA A 33 25.30 12.77 0.37
C ALA A 33 24.53 12.57 1.68
N ARG A 34 25.03 11.68 2.54
CA ARG A 34 24.49 11.31 3.85
C ARG A 34 23.00 10.93 3.76
N GLY A 35 22.67 10.12 2.78
CA GLY A 35 21.30 9.63 2.54
C GLY A 35 20.30 10.68 2.06
N ARG A 36 20.77 11.86 1.64
CA ARG A 36 19.95 12.96 1.14
C ARG A 36 20.39 13.40 -0.25
N ILE A 37 19.44 13.92 -1.01
CA ILE A 37 19.70 14.60 -2.28
C ILE A 37 20.45 15.89 -1.95
N ALA A 38 21.69 15.99 -2.37
CA ALA A 38 22.55 17.15 -2.09
C ALA A 38 22.46 18.20 -3.21
N ALA A 39 22.39 17.75 -4.47
CA ALA A 39 22.29 18.63 -5.63
C ALA A 39 21.59 17.92 -6.80
N ILE A 40 20.94 18.70 -7.66
CA ILE A 40 20.38 18.27 -8.95
C ILE A 40 20.77 19.33 -9.99
N GLY A 41 21.33 18.90 -11.12
CA GLY A 41 21.72 19.80 -12.20
C GLY A 41 22.92 19.28 -12.99
N ASN A 42 23.71 20.18 -13.57
CA ASN A 42 24.98 19.82 -14.20
C ASN A 42 26.05 19.64 -13.12
N LEU A 43 26.47 18.40 -12.87
CA LEU A 43 27.49 18.06 -11.88
C LEU A 43 28.80 17.63 -12.55
N ALA A 44 29.09 18.17 -13.74
CA ALA A 44 30.37 17.98 -14.41
C ALA A 44 31.54 18.36 -13.49
N GLY A 45 32.61 17.57 -13.54
CA GLY A 45 33.78 17.71 -12.67
C GLY A 45 33.57 17.24 -11.23
N HIS A 46 32.34 17.06 -10.75
CA HIS A 46 32.08 16.58 -9.38
C HIS A 46 32.47 15.10 -9.26
N THR A 47 32.83 14.66 -8.06
CA THR A 47 33.27 13.28 -7.79
C THR A 47 32.34 12.57 -6.81
N ALA A 48 32.38 11.25 -6.76
CA ALA A 48 31.65 10.46 -5.78
C ALA A 48 32.33 9.14 -5.47
N ASP A 49 32.04 8.55 -4.29
CA ASP A 49 32.47 7.19 -3.94
C ASP A 49 31.94 6.15 -4.93
N ARG A 50 30.71 6.36 -5.41
CA ARG A 50 30.06 5.54 -6.42
C ARG A 50 29.35 6.40 -7.46
N THR A 51 29.44 6.00 -8.73
CA THR A 51 28.72 6.62 -9.84
C THR A 51 27.82 5.61 -10.53
N LEU A 52 26.58 6.00 -10.86
CA LEU A 52 25.65 5.26 -11.70
C LEU A 52 25.43 6.03 -12.99
N ASP A 53 25.54 5.34 -14.12
CA ASP A 53 25.16 5.88 -15.42
C ASP A 53 23.66 5.68 -15.65
N ALA A 54 22.94 6.77 -15.84
CA ALA A 54 21.51 6.80 -16.11
C ALA A 54 21.23 7.35 -17.53
N THR A 55 22.22 7.33 -18.43
CA THR A 55 22.04 7.76 -19.82
C THR A 55 20.88 7.01 -20.48
N GLY A 56 19.90 7.76 -20.98
CA GLY A 56 18.69 7.20 -21.59
C GLY A 56 17.73 6.53 -20.59
N ARG A 57 17.86 6.83 -19.29
CA ARG A 57 16.99 6.35 -18.22
C ARG A 57 16.25 7.50 -17.54
N ILE A 58 15.12 7.16 -16.93
CA ILE A 58 14.42 8.05 -16.02
C ILE A 58 15.03 7.95 -14.63
N VAL A 59 15.22 9.09 -14.00
CA VAL A 59 15.55 9.20 -12.57
C VAL A 59 14.36 9.86 -11.87
N ALA A 60 13.70 9.12 -10.98
CA ALA A 60 12.48 9.56 -10.30
C ALA A 60 12.60 9.34 -8.78
N PRO A 61 11.75 9.98 -7.95
CA PRO A 61 11.63 9.58 -6.56
C PRO A 61 11.23 8.11 -6.51
N GLY A 62 11.76 7.40 -5.51
CA GLY A 62 11.34 6.04 -5.22
C GLY A 62 9.83 5.96 -4.97
N PHE A 63 9.20 4.90 -5.47
CA PHE A 63 7.75 4.79 -5.40
C PHE A 63 7.27 4.55 -3.96
N ILE A 64 6.15 5.17 -3.62
CA ILE A 64 5.48 5.03 -2.34
C ILE A 64 4.23 4.20 -2.57
N ASP A 65 4.22 3.00 -2.00
CA ASP A 65 3.09 2.09 -2.08
C ASP A 65 2.02 2.47 -1.04
N SER A 66 0.94 3.09 -1.52
CA SER A 66 -0.10 3.68 -0.67
C SER A 66 -0.92 2.65 0.10
N HIS A 67 -0.90 1.38 -0.34
CA HIS A 67 -1.78 0.36 0.18
C HIS A 67 -1.07 -0.99 0.25
N THR A 68 -0.65 -1.39 1.45
CA THR A 68 0.04 -2.66 1.67
C THR A 68 -0.52 -3.42 2.86
N HIS A 69 -0.29 -4.73 2.83
CA HIS A 69 -0.44 -5.64 3.96
C HIS A 69 0.93 -6.24 4.35
N ASP A 70 1.96 -5.39 4.33
CA ASP A 70 3.36 -5.78 4.53
C ASP A 70 3.78 -5.81 6.02
N ASP A 71 2.86 -5.56 6.97
CA ASP A 71 3.14 -5.31 8.38
C ASP A 71 4.10 -6.33 9.02
N GLN A 72 3.88 -7.62 8.77
CA GLN A 72 4.78 -8.67 9.22
C GLN A 72 5.95 -8.90 8.25
N ALA A 73 5.72 -8.73 6.96
CA ALA A 73 6.70 -9.00 5.92
C ALA A 73 7.93 -8.06 6.00
N VAL A 74 7.75 -6.81 6.44
CA VAL A 74 8.88 -5.89 6.68
C VAL A 74 9.82 -6.38 7.79
N LEU A 75 9.38 -7.30 8.65
CA LEU A 75 10.19 -7.98 9.66
C LEU A 75 10.68 -9.35 9.18
N SER A 76 9.79 -10.20 8.70
CA SER A 76 10.09 -11.61 8.35
C SER A 76 10.78 -11.77 7.00
N GLN A 77 10.53 -10.85 6.07
CA GLN A 77 11.09 -10.81 4.71
C GLN A 77 11.75 -9.45 4.46
N ALA A 78 12.59 -8.99 5.39
CA ALA A 78 13.14 -7.62 5.43
C ALA A 78 13.88 -7.14 4.15
N GLN A 79 14.22 -8.03 3.22
CA GLN A 79 14.70 -7.64 1.88
C GLN A 79 13.62 -7.03 0.98
N MET A 80 12.34 -7.31 1.26
CA MET A 80 11.19 -6.79 0.53
C MET A 80 11.33 -6.90 -1.00
N PRO A 81 11.76 -8.06 -1.56
CA PRO A 81 12.11 -8.17 -2.98
C PRO A 81 10.93 -7.87 -3.90
N PHE A 82 9.72 -8.23 -3.47
CA PHE A 82 8.48 -7.92 -4.19
C PHE A 82 8.17 -6.43 -4.25
N LYS A 83 8.75 -5.58 -3.38
CA LYS A 83 8.59 -4.12 -3.44
C LYS A 83 9.75 -3.46 -4.18
N VAL A 84 11.00 -3.73 -3.77
CA VAL A 84 12.15 -3.04 -4.35
C VAL A 84 12.40 -3.42 -5.82
N SER A 85 12.04 -4.63 -6.26
CA SER A 85 12.11 -4.99 -7.69
C SER A 85 11.17 -4.18 -8.58
N GLN A 86 10.17 -3.50 -7.99
CA GLN A 86 9.21 -2.65 -8.69
C GLN A 86 9.58 -1.16 -8.68
N GLY A 87 10.64 -0.76 -7.96
CA GLY A 87 10.95 0.67 -7.73
C GLY A 87 10.42 1.25 -6.42
N VAL A 88 9.77 0.44 -5.57
CA VAL A 88 9.19 0.90 -4.29
C VAL A 88 10.28 1.11 -3.25
N THR A 89 10.22 2.25 -2.58
CA THR A 89 11.14 2.63 -1.49
C THR A 89 10.42 2.86 -0.17
N THR A 90 9.10 3.02 -0.18
CA THR A 90 8.29 3.25 1.02
C THR A 90 6.97 2.49 0.93
N VAL A 91 6.55 1.89 2.04
CA VAL A 91 5.26 1.19 2.16
C VAL A 91 4.39 1.82 3.24
N ILE A 92 3.10 1.95 2.95
CA ILE A 92 2.08 2.27 3.94
C ILE A 92 1.47 0.96 4.46
N ALA A 93 1.73 0.63 5.73
CA ALA A 93 1.28 -0.60 6.37
C ALA A 93 0.07 -0.35 7.30
N GLY A 94 -0.60 -1.41 7.74
CA GLY A 94 -1.72 -1.32 8.66
C GLY A 94 -3.05 -0.94 7.99
N ASN A 95 -3.31 -1.40 6.78
CA ASN A 95 -4.50 -1.08 5.99
C ASN A 95 -5.73 -1.93 6.31
N CYS A 96 -6.91 -1.49 5.88
CA CYS A 96 -8.17 -2.25 5.93
C CYS A 96 -8.61 -2.70 7.33
N GLY A 97 -8.19 -2.00 8.39
CA GLY A 97 -8.43 -2.37 9.78
C GLY A 97 -7.48 -3.44 10.31
N ILE A 98 -6.48 -3.86 9.54
CA ILE A 98 -5.58 -4.97 9.84
C ILE A 98 -4.18 -4.42 10.09
N SER A 99 -3.62 -4.66 11.27
CA SER A 99 -2.25 -4.26 11.64
C SER A 99 -1.53 -5.29 12.49
N ALA A 100 -0.19 -5.33 12.43
CA ALA A 100 0.64 -6.24 13.23
C ALA A 100 0.68 -5.90 14.74
N ALA A 101 0.15 -4.74 15.13
CA ALA A 101 0.09 -4.31 16.52
C ALA A 101 -1.14 -3.43 16.79
N PRO A 102 -1.68 -3.44 18.02
CA PRO A 102 -1.34 -4.37 19.11
C PRO A 102 -1.97 -5.75 18.89
N LEU A 103 -1.29 -6.83 19.29
CA LEU A 103 -1.81 -8.20 19.28
C LEU A 103 -1.39 -8.93 20.56
N ARG A 104 -2.29 -9.73 21.14
CA ARG A 104 -1.96 -10.60 22.28
C ARG A 104 -1.23 -11.86 21.80
N GLU A 105 -0.34 -12.38 22.62
CA GLU A 105 0.37 -13.63 22.32
C GLU A 105 -0.58 -14.83 22.29
N ASP A 106 -1.57 -14.85 23.18
CA ASP A 106 -2.51 -15.96 23.40
C ASP A 106 -3.75 -15.95 22.48
N MET A 107 -3.95 -14.92 21.65
CA MET A 107 -5.15 -14.82 20.82
C MET A 107 -5.06 -15.64 19.54
N GLU A 108 -6.19 -16.16 19.08
CA GLU A 108 -6.34 -16.58 17.70
C GLU A 108 -6.57 -15.35 16.81
N LEU A 109 -5.96 -15.30 15.62
CA LEU A 109 -6.17 -14.21 14.69
C LEU A 109 -7.38 -14.53 13.80
N PRO A 110 -8.49 -13.80 13.89
CA PRO A 110 -9.63 -14.02 12.99
C PRO A 110 -9.25 -13.62 11.56
N MET A 111 -9.86 -14.26 10.55
CA MET A 111 -9.73 -13.75 9.17
C MET A 111 -10.34 -12.34 9.08
N PRO A 112 -9.72 -11.40 8.35
CA PRO A 112 -8.49 -11.55 7.54
C PRO A 112 -7.17 -11.25 8.28
N LEU A 113 -7.14 -10.97 9.60
CA LEU A 113 -5.90 -10.63 10.32
C LEU A 113 -4.84 -11.73 10.22
N SER A 114 -5.26 -13.00 10.18
CA SER A 114 -4.34 -14.13 10.00
C SER A 114 -3.58 -14.11 8.67
N LEU A 115 -4.00 -13.33 7.67
CA LEU A 115 -3.25 -13.13 6.42
C LEU A 115 -1.92 -12.40 6.63
N LEU A 116 -1.71 -11.74 7.79
CA LEU A 116 -0.41 -11.16 8.15
C LEU A 116 0.64 -12.21 8.50
N GLU A 117 0.27 -13.47 8.75
CA GLU A 117 1.17 -14.52 9.26
C GLU A 117 1.96 -14.11 10.51
N SER A 118 1.33 -13.38 11.44
CA SER A 118 1.98 -12.98 12.70
C SER A 118 2.01 -14.15 13.72
N PRO A 119 3.16 -14.83 13.89
CA PRO A 119 3.28 -15.97 14.80
C PRO A 119 3.04 -15.52 16.24
N ALA A 120 2.45 -16.38 17.08
CA ALA A 120 2.17 -16.05 18.49
C ALA A 120 3.44 -15.54 19.20
N ALA A 121 4.52 -16.30 19.08
CA ALA A 121 5.85 -15.88 19.52
C ALA A 121 6.32 -14.68 18.67
N GLY A 122 6.45 -13.51 19.30
CA GLY A 122 6.93 -12.29 18.65
C GLY A 122 5.83 -11.30 18.24
N ARG A 123 4.57 -11.51 18.66
CA ARG A 123 3.53 -10.47 18.56
C ARG A 123 3.85 -9.27 19.45
N PHE A 124 3.46 -8.10 18.97
CA PHE A 124 3.67 -6.84 19.68
C PHE A 124 2.41 -6.45 20.43
N THR A 125 2.47 -6.45 21.77
CA THR A 125 1.33 -6.08 22.62
C THR A 125 1.08 -4.57 22.67
N SER A 126 1.99 -3.76 22.15
CA SER A 126 1.83 -2.31 21.95
C SER A 126 2.32 -1.88 20.58
N PHE A 127 1.82 -0.76 20.08
CA PHE A 127 2.25 -0.23 18.79
C PHE A 127 3.69 0.30 18.87
N ALA A 128 4.09 0.87 20.01
CA ALA A 128 5.48 1.27 20.25
C ALA A 128 6.47 0.11 20.09
N ALA A 129 6.15 -1.07 20.62
CA ALA A 129 7.02 -2.24 20.52
C ALA A 129 7.22 -2.69 19.06
N TYR A 130 6.17 -2.59 18.24
CA TYR A 130 6.27 -2.87 16.80
C TYR A 130 7.19 -1.88 16.09
N LEU A 131 7.00 -0.57 16.32
CA LEU A 131 7.85 0.44 15.71
C LEU A 131 9.31 0.34 16.17
N ASP A 132 9.56 -0.01 17.43
CA ASP A 132 10.90 -0.23 17.96
C ASP A 132 11.57 -1.46 17.33
N ALA A 133 10.82 -2.53 17.07
CA ALA A 133 11.35 -3.69 16.34
C ALA A 133 11.74 -3.34 14.90
N LEU A 134 10.93 -2.53 14.20
CA LEU A 134 11.27 -2.02 12.87
C LEU A 134 12.52 -1.13 12.88
N ARG A 135 12.72 -0.32 13.93
CA ARG A 135 13.93 0.50 14.09
C ARG A 135 15.16 -0.35 14.40
N ALA A 136 15.01 -1.38 15.22
CA ALA A 136 16.09 -2.28 15.62
C ALA A 136 16.56 -3.18 14.47
N THR A 137 15.62 -3.64 13.64
CA THR A 137 15.92 -4.46 12.45
C THR A 137 15.24 -3.87 11.21
N PRO A 138 15.85 -2.84 10.59
CA PRO A 138 15.26 -2.18 9.45
C PRO A 138 15.02 -3.11 8.26
N SER A 139 13.97 -2.81 7.51
CA SER A 139 13.70 -3.41 6.21
C SER A 139 14.42 -2.65 5.08
N SER A 140 14.28 -3.14 3.86
CA SER A 140 14.85 -2.52 2.66
C SER A 140 14.07 -1.31 2.17
N VAL A 141 12.85 -1.12 2.69
CA VAL A 141 11.97 0.02 2.40
C VAL A 141 11.67 0.80 3.68
N ASN A 142 11.34 2.08 3.53
CA ASN A 142 10.77 2.86 4.63
C ASN A 142 9.36 2.36 4.96
N VAL A 143 8.95 2.49 6.21
CA VAL A 143 7.65 2.01 6.70
C VAL A 143 6.93 3.15 7.39
N ALA A 144 5.74 3.50 6.90
CA ALA A 144 4.80 4.36 7.61
C ALA A 144 3.58 3.51 7.97
N ALA A 145 3.32 3.33 9.27
CA ALA A 145 2.35 2.35 9.75
C ALA A 145 1.11 3.01 10.37
N MET A 146 -0.03 2.39 10.13
CA MET A 146 -1.30 2.70 10.79
C MET A 146 -1.68 1.60 11.79
N VAL A 147 -2.51 1.95 12.76
CA VAL A 147 -3.19 0.97 13.61
C VAL A 147 -4.51 0.55 12.96
N GLY A 148 -4.87 -0.72 13.03
CA GLY A 148 -6.06 -1.28 12.41
C GLY A 148 -7.24 -1.43 13.39
N HIS A 149 -8.41 -0.90 13.06
CA HIS A 149 -9.62 -1.01 13.89
C HIS A 149 -10.08 -2.46 14.14
N SER A 150 -9.98 -3.35 13.14
CA SER A 150 -10.31 -4.76 13.32
C SER A 150 -9.32 -5.46 14.26
N THR A 151 -8.04 -5.09 14.21
CA THR A 151 -7.03 -5.49 15.20
C THR A 151 -7.43 -5.07 16.61
N LEU A 152 -7.87 -3.81 16.79
CA LEU A 152 -8.33 -3.30 18.09
C LEU A 152 -9.54 -4.06 18.62
N ARG A 153 -10.56 -4.29 17.78
CA ARG A 153 -11.74 -5.09 18.16
C ARG A 153 -11.33 -6.49 18.58
N ALA A 154 -10.48 -7.17 17.82
CA ALA A 154 -10.04 -8.54 18.11
C ALA A 154 -9.26 -8.65 19.43
N VAL A 155 -8.53 -7.61 19.83
CA VAL A 155 -7.81 -7.56 21.11
C VAL A 155 -8.75 -7.28 22.29
N VAL A 156 -9.71 -6.37 22.12
CA VAL A 156 -10.53 -5.85 23.23
C VAL A 156 -11.80 -6.66 23.46
N MET A 157 -12.49 -7.05 22.39
CA MET A 157 -13.82 -7.65 22.46
C MET A 157 -13.72 -9.17 22.53
N SER A 158 -14.48 -9.78 23.44
CA SER A 158 -14.63 -11.24 23.51
C SER A 158 -15.61 -11.79 22.47
N ASP A 159 -16.50 -10.95 21.95
CA ASP A 159 -17.50 -11.29 20.95
C ASP A 159 -17.56 -10.19 19.88
N LEU A 160 -17.21 -10.53 18.64
CA LEU A 160 -17.12 -9.60 17.51
C LEU A 160 -18.45 -9.46 16.76
N ASP A 161 -19.45 -10.30 17.04
CA ASP A 161 -20.73 -10.36 16.29
C ASP A 161 -21.78 -9.33 16.77
N ARG A 162 -21.32 -8.28 17.46
CA ARG A 162 -22.13 -7.15 17.92
C ARG A 162 -21.37 -5.81 17.87
N PRO A 163 -22.07 -4.66 17.99
CA PRO A 163 -21.41 -3.39 18.28
C PRO A 163 -20.60 -3.43 19.59
N ALA A 164 -19.52 -2.67 19.66
CA ALA A 164 -18.78 -2.46 20.90
C ALA A 164 -19.61 -1.63 21.89
N ASN A 165 -19.48 -1.92 23.19
CA ASN A 165 -20.06 -1.10 24.25
C ASN A 165 -19.10 0.04 24.65
N ASP A 166 -19.56 0.96 25.51
CA ASP A 166 -18.78 2.13 25.92
C ASP A 166 -17.42 1.79 26.56
N THR A 167 -17.32 0.68 27.30
CA THR A 167 -16.06 0.25 27.93
C THR A 167 -15.09 -0.30 26.89
N GLU A 168 -15.58 -1.06 25.91
CA GLU A 168 -14.78 -1.57 24.79
C GLU A 168 -14.33 -0.44 23.87
N ILE A 169 -15.21 0.53 23.58
CA ILE A 169 -14.87 1.75 22.84
C ILE A 169 -13.77 2.53 23.55
N ALA A 170 -13.90 2.73 24.87
CA ALA A 170 -12.89 3.43 25.66
C ALA A 170 -11.53 2.69 25.64
N ALA A 171 -11.54 1.35 25.74
CA ALA A 171 -10.32 0.55 25.68
C ALA A 171 -9.66 0.60 24.28
N MET A 172 -10.44 0.47 23.20
CA MET A 172 -9.91 0.62 21.84
C MET A 172 -9.37 2.04 21.59
N ARG A 173 -10.06 3.08 22.08
CA ARG A 173 -9.61 4.47 22.00
C ARG A 173 -8.27 4.68 22.70
N ALA A 174 -8.07 4.06 23.86
CA ALA A 174 -6.80 4.13 24.59
C ALA A 174 -5.63 3.51 23.78
N LEU A 175 -5.90 2.42 23.05
CA LEU A 175 -4.91 1.80 22.16
C LEU A 175 -4.62 2.67 20.92
N VAL A 176 -5.62 3.37 20.36
CA VAL A 176 -5.37 4.36 19.29
C VAL A 176 -4.50 5.51 19.83
N GLU A 177 -4.78 6.02 21.02
CA GLU A 177 -3.97 7.07 21.64
C GLU A 177 -2.51 6.61 21.84
N GLU A 178 -2.28 5.39 22.33
CA GLU A 178 -0.93 4.81 22.44
C GLU A 178 -0.24 4.71 21.08
N ALA A 179 -0.93 4.21 20.06
CA ALA A 179 -0.37 4.10 18.71
C ALA A 179 -0.01 5.47 18.11
N MET A 180 -0.87 6.47 18.31
CA MET A 180 -0.61 7.84 17.88
C MET A 180 0.61 8.45 18.61
N GLN A 181 0.76 8.19 19.92
CA GLN A 181 1.93 8.62 20.69
C GLN A 181 3.22 7.93 20.23
N ALA A 182 3.14 6.65 19.87
CA ALA A 182 4.27 5.87 19.37
C ALA A 182 4.75 6.33 17.98
N GLY A 183 3.85 6.91 17.19
CA GLY A 183 4.15 7.50 15.88
C GLY A 183 3.39 6.89 14.70
N ALA A 184 2.30 6.16 14.94
CA ALA A 184 1.38 5.75 13.88
C ALA A 184 0.89 6.97 13.08
N ILE A 185 0.75 6.81 11.76
CA ILE A 185 0.32 7.93 10.88
C ILE A 185 -1.20 8.10 10.84
N GLY A 186 -1.95 7.12 11.35
CA GLY A 186 -3.40 7.10 11.32
C GLY A 186 -4.02 5.79 11.82
N LEU A 187 -5.33 5.70 11.66
CA LEU A 187 -6.15 4.52 11.91
C LEU A 187 -6.75 4.06 10.59
N SER A 188 -6.76 2.75 10.36
CA SER A 188 -7.50 2.15 9.25
C SER A 188 -8.73 1.37 9.71
N THR A 189 -9.72 1.22 8.82
CA THR A 189 -10.91 0.38 9.04
C THR A 189 -11.16 -0.55 7.85
N GLY A 190 -11.87 -1.66 8.12
CA GLY A 190 -12.35 -2.60 7.12
C GLY A 190 -13.67 -3.21 7.55
N THR A 191 -14.72 -2.39 7.51
CA THR A 191 -16.07 -2.75 8.00
C THR A 191 -16.81 -3.73 7.07
N PHE A 192 -16.23 -4.06 5.92
CA PHE A 192 -16.62 -5.20 5.10
C PHE A 192 -16.30 -6.56 5.76
N TYR A 193 -15.25 -6.61 6.59
CA TYR A 193 -14.72 -7.87 7.11
C TYR A 193 -15.41 -8.35 8.39
N PRO A 194 -15.45 -9.69 8.64
CA PRO A 194 -16.15 -10.26 9.80
C PRO A 194 -15.81 -9.60 11.15
N PRO A 195 -14.53 -9.28 11.47
CA PRO A 195 -14.21 -8.69 12.78
C PRO A 195 -14.85 -7.32 13.04
N ALA A 196 -15.25 -6.58 11.99
CA ALA A 196 -15.76 -5.22 12.08
C ALA A 196 -17.10 -5.00 11.34
N VAL A 197 -17.72 -6.04 10.78
CA VAL A 197 -19.00 -5.92 10.04
C VAL A 197 -20.14 -5.40 10.92
N LYS A 198 -20.03 -5.61 12.23
CA LYS A 198 -20.99 -5.15 13.25
C LYS A 198 -20.63 -3.80 13.88
N ALA A 199 -19.49 -3.22 13.51
CA ALA A 199 -19.10 -1.90 13.99
C ALA A 199 -20.02 -0.83 13.40
N THR A 200 -20.61 -0.02 14.27
CA THR A 200 -21.42 1.12 13.86
C THR A 200 -20.52 2.28 13.42
N THR A 201 -21.06 3.19 12.64
CA THR A 201 -20.36 4.43 12.26
C THR A 201 -19.94 5.23 13.51
N GLU A 202 -20.82 5.29 14.52
CA GLU A 202 -20.53 5.97 15.80
C GLU A 202 -19.41 5.30 16.57
N GLU A 203 -19.36 3.97 16.62
CA GLU A 203 -18.23 3.24 17.24
C GLU A 203 -16.90 3.65 16.61
N ILE A 204 -16.84 3.72 15.27
CA ILE A 204 -15.62 4.10 14.55
C ILE A 204 -15.22 5.53 14.89
N ILE A 205 -16.18 6.47 14.84
CA ILE A 205 -15.95 7.87 15.19
C ILE A 205 -15.41 7.98 16.61
N GLU A 206 -16.03 7.29 17.56
CA GLU A 206 -15.66 7.34 18.97
C GLU A 206 -14.32 6.67 19.26
N VAL A 207 -13.97 5.58 18.60
CA VAL A 207 -12.62 4.97 18.72
C VAL A 207 -11.55 5.88 18.09
N ALA A 208 -11.88 6.57 16.99
CA ALA A 208 -10.95 7.37 16.20
C ALA A 208 -10.74 8.82 16.70
N ARG A 209 -11.42 9.26 17.78
CA ARG A 209 -11.26 10.62 18.34
C ARG A 209 -9.81 11.08 18.56
N PRO A 210 -8.84 10.22 18.98
CA PRO A 210 -7.44 10.63 19.12
C PRO A 210 -6.79 11.18 17.85
N LEU A 211 -7.27 10.81 16.67
CA LEU A 211 -6.71 11.27 15.39
C LEU A 211 -6.81 12.79 15.23
N SER A 212 -7.90 13.40 15.73
CA SER A 212 -8.20 14.83 15.54
C SER A 212 -7.11 15.74 16.10
N ALA A 213 -6.59 15.42 17.30
CA ALA A 213 -5.58 16.23 17.98
C ALA A 213 -4.26 16.34 17.19
N ARG A 214 -3.95 15.31 16.40
CA ARG A 214 -2.70 15.18 15.61
C ARG A 214 -2.93 15.38 14.11
N LYS A 215 -4.17 15.70 13.70
CA LYS A 215 -4.62 15.71 12.30
C LYS A 215 -4.18 14.44 11.54
N ALA A 216 -4.18 13.29 12.21
CA ALA A 216 -3.75 12.00 11.66
C ALA A 216 -4.74 11.50 10.60
N LEU A 217 -4.47 10.36 9.95
CA LEU A 217 -5.29 9.87 8.84
C LEU A 217 -6.39 8.91 9.30
N TYR A 218 -7.54 8.99 8.64
CA TYR A 218 -8.53 7.91 8.62
C TYR A 218 -8.50 7.22 7.26
N VAL A 219 -8.15 5.94 7.21
CA VAL A 219 -8.05 5.17 5.96
C VAL A 219 -9.05 4.03 5.99
N THR A 220 -9.73 3.73 4.88
CA THR A 220 -10.83 2.75 4.94
C THR A 220 -10.93 1.87 3.71
N HIS A 221 -10.96 0.55 3.98
CA HIS A 221 -11.70 -0.37 3.16
C HIS A 221 -13.18 -0.18 3.51
N MET A 222 -13.92 0.42 2.56
CA MET A 222 -15.30 0.81 2.75
C MET A 222 -16.21 -0.38 3.04
N ARG A 223 -17.34 -0.14 3.71
CA ARG A 223 -18.26 -1.19 4.14
C ARG A 223 -18.78 -2.07 3.01
N ASP A 224 -19.04 -1.45 1.86
CA ASP A 224 -19.48 -2.10 0.64
C ASP A 224 -18.87 -1.39 -0.58
N GLU A 225 -18.36 -2.17 -1.52
CA GLU A 225 -17.78 -1.67 -2.78
C GLU A 225 -18.61 -2.11 -4.01
N ALA A 226 -19.83 -2.59 -3.79
CA ALA A 226 -20.72 -3.17 -4.78
C ALA A 226 -22.02 -2.35 -4.86
N ASP A 227 -23.14 -2.94 -4.41
CA ASP A 227 -24.48 -2.37 -4.59
C ASP A 227 -24.68 -1.10 -3.74
N ARG A 228 -24.00 -1.02 -2.59
CA ARG A 228 -24.10 0.05 -1.57
C ARG A 228 -22.84 0.92 -1.49
N VAL A 229 -22.10 1.01 -2.60
CA VAL A 229 -20.87 1.80 -2.68
C VAL A 229 -21.10 3.29 -2.38
N MET A 230 -22.26 3.84 -2.75
CA MET A 230 -22.56 5.25 -2.52
C MET A 230 -22.83 5.54 -1.04
N GLU A 231 -23.58 4.67 -0.36
CA GLU A 231 -23.80 4.76 1.08
C GLU A 231 -22.49 4.61 1.85
N SER A 232 -21.57 3.76 1.37
CA SER A 232 -20.27 3.57 2.02
C SER A 232 -19.34 4.76 1.82
N LEU A 233 -19.40 5.44 0.67
CA LEU A 233 -18.70 6.70 0.45
C LEU A 233 -19.27 7.81 1.36
N GLU A 234 -20.59 7.92 1.47
CA GLU A 234 -21.23 8.86 2.40
C GLU A 234 -20.83 8.60 3.87
N GLU A 235 -20.84 7.33 4.31
CA GLU A 235 -20.37 6.93 5.64
C GLU A 235 -18.91 7.37 5.84
N THR A 236 -18.04 7.05 4.89
CA THR A 236 -16.61 7.39 4.93
C THR A 236 -16.41 8.90 5.08
N PHE A 237 -17.11 9.70 4.29
CA PHE A 237 -16.97 11.15 4.32
C PHE A 237 -17.58 11.75 5.58
N HIS A 238 -18.69 11.18 6.08
CA HIS A 238 -19.27 11.57 7.35
C HIS A 238 -18.29 11.36 8.51
N ILE A 239 -17.64 10.19 8.60
CA ILE A 239 -16.61 9.91 9.61
C ILE A 239 -15.48 10.94 9.53
N GLY A 240 -14.97 11.21 8.32
CA GLY A 240 -13.95 12.24 8.08
C GLY A 240 -14.33 13.62 8.61
N ARG A 241 -15.57 14.06 8.34
CA ARG A 241 -16.10 15.34 8.84
C ARG A 241 -16.27 15.34 10.35
N ALA A 242 -16.81 14.27 10.92
CA ALA A 242 -17.03 14.15 12.36
C ALA A 242 -15.73 14.18 13.17
N LEU A 243 -14.63 13.67 12.58
CA LEU A 243 -13.30 13.68 13.16
C LEU A 243 -12.48 14.92 12.80
N GLY A 244 -12.82 15.62 11.71
CA GLY A 244 -12.04 16.76 11.21
C GLY A 244 -10.65 16.35 10.70
N VAL A 245 -10.53 15.15 10.11
CA VAL A 245 -9.26 14.59 9.64
C VAL A 245 -9.30 14.24 8.15
N PRO A 246 -8.14 14.19 7.46
CA PRO A 246 -8.08 13.68 6.09
C PRO A 246 -8.50 12.21 6.03
N VAL A 247 -9.22 11.86 4.96
CA VAL A 247 -9.65 10.48 4.70
C VAL A 247 -8.96 9.91 3.46
N VAL A 248 -8.70 8.60 3.45
CA VAL A 248 -8.26 7.87 2.25
C VAL A 248 -9.20 6.70 2.00
N VAL A 249 -9.82 6.68 0.81
CA VAL A 249 -10.59 5.55 0.30
C VAL A 249 -9.61 4.54 -0.29
N SER A 250 -9.45 3.41 0.38
CA SER A 250 -8.58 2.33 -0.08
C SER A 250 -9.12 1.68 -1.34
N HIS A 251 -8.20 1.29 -2.23
CA HIS A 251 -8.40 0.40 -3.37
C HIS A 251 -9.75 0.59 -4.07
N HIS A 252 -10.08 1.85 -4.37
CA HIS A 252 -11.41 2.24 -4.84
C HIS A 252 -11.79 1.44 -6.08
N LYS A 253 -13.02 0.91 -6.08
CA LYS A 253 -13.55 0.05 -7.15
C LYS A 253 -15.07 0.03 -7.11
N VAL A 254 -15.65 -0.57 -8.15
CA VAL A 254 -17.06 -0.99 -8.19
C VAL A 254 -17.11 -2.47 -8.55
N GLN A 255 -17.58 -3.29 -7.62
CA GLN A 255 -17.52 -4.75 -7.72
C GLN A 255 -18.82 -5.33 -8.31
N ASN A 256 -18.68 -6.47 -8.98
CA ASN A 256 -19.75 -7.26 -9.60
C ASN A 256 -20.40 -6.62 -10.82
N ALA A 257 -20.82 -7.46 -11.76
CA ALA A 257 -21.25 -7.03 -13.09
C ALA A 257 -22.41 -6.03 -13.08
N GLN A 258 -23.33 -6.12 -12.11
CA GLN A 258 -24.44 -5.16 -12.00
C GLN A 258 -24.00 -3.72 -11.66
N ASN A 259 -22.76 -3.54 -11.20
CA ASN A 259 -22.21 -2.25 -10.79
C ASN A 259 -21.17 -1.70 -11.77
N PHE A 260 -20.84 -2.43 -12.84
CA PHE A 260 -19.90 -1.95 -13.84
C PHE A 260 -20.40 -0.64 -14.48
N GLY A 261 -19.48 0.30 -14.65
CA GLY A 261 -19.75 1.68 -15.06
C GLY A 261 -20.09 2.64 -13.91
N LYS A 262 -20.37 2.16 -12.69
CA LYS A 262 -20.71 3.04 -11.55
C LYS A 262 -19.56 3.94 -11.12
N SER A 263 -18.31 3.71 -11.56
CA SER A 263 -17.24 4.68 -11.30
C SER A 263 -17.50 6.05 -11.95
N LYS A 264 -18.36 6.13 -12.99
CA LYS A 264 -18.89 7.39 -13.54
C LYS A 264 -19.75 8.19 -12.55
N ILE A 265 -20.20 7.57 -11.47
CA ILE A 265 -21.01 8.17 -10.41
C ILE A 265 -20.14 8.41 -9.17
N THR A 266 -19.37 7.41 -8.75
CA THR A 266 -18.54 7.52 -7.54
C THR A 266 -17.47 8.61 -7.67
N LEU A 267 -16.80 8.73 -8.82
CA LEU A 267 -15.69 9.66 -8.99
C LEU A 267 -16.14 11.14 -9.00
N PRO A 268 -17.22 11.53 -9.70
CA PRO A 268 -17.77 12.88 -9.53
C PRO A 268 -18.23 13.17 -8.10
N PHE A 269 -18.80 12.20 -7.40
CA PHE A 269 -19.19 12.35 -6.01
C PHE A 269 -17.98 12.59 -5.09
N ILE A 270 -16.93 11.79 -5.23
CA ILE A 270 -15.64 11.97 -4.52
C ILE A 270 -15.08 13.37 -4.83
N LYS A 271 -15.07 13.78 -6.10
CA LYS A 271 -14.54 15.08 -6.53
C LYS A 271 -15.32 16.26 -5.94
N GLU A 272 -16.64 16.15 -5.83
CA GLU A 272 -17.44 17.20 -5.18
C GLU A 272 -17.17 17.24 -3.68
N ALA A 273 -17.09 16.09 -3.01
CA ALA A 273 -16.75 16.02 -1.59
C ALA A 273 -15.35 16.59 -1.28
N MET A 274 -14.37 16.41 -2.18
CA MET A 274 -13.01 16.97 -2.07
C MET A 274 -12.98 18.51 -1.97
N ARG A 275 -14.06 19.20 -2.37
CA ARG A 275 -14.15 20.66 -2.24
C ARG A 275 -14.41 21.13 -0.81
N HIS A 276 -14.91 20.23 0.04
CA HIS A 276 -15.37 20.54 1.40
C HIS A 276 -14.54 19.85 2.48
N GLN A 277 -13.75 18.83 2.13
CA GLN A 277 -12.88 18.10 3.06
C GLN A 277 -11.70 17.42 2.32
N CYS A 278 -10.62 17.12 3.05
CA CYS A 278 -9.47 16.43 2.50
C CYS A 278 -9.79 14.94 2.27
N ILE A 279 -9.86 14.52 1.01
CA ILE A 279 -10.07 13.12 0.61
C ILE A 279 -8.94 12.72 -0.34
N GLY A 280 -8.35 11.55 -0.10
CA GLY A 280 -7.53 10.81 -1.05
C GLY A 280 -8.19 9.48 -1.41
N LEU A 281 -7.69 8.84 -2.45
CA LEU A 281 -8.05 7.48 -2.83
C LEU A 281 -6.86 6.80 -3.51
N ASP A 282 -6.81 5.48 -3.44
CA ASP A 282 -5.87 4.69 -4.22
C ASP A 282 -6.55 3.56 -4.98
N CYS A 283 -5.82 2.99 -5.93
CA CYS A 283 -6.27 1.88 -6.75
C CYS A 283 -5.07 1.04 -7.20
N TYR A 284 -5.27 -0.27 -7.36
CA TYR A 284 -4.32 -1.16 -8.03
C TYR A 284 -4.74 -1.38 -9.50
N PRO A 285 -3.78 -1.63 -10.40
CA PRO A 285 -4.02 -1.62 -11.85
C PRO A 285 -4.51 -2.95 -12.43
N TYR A 286 -5.49 -3.59 -11.78
CA TYR A 286 -6.00 -4.93 -12.13
C TYR A 286 -7.51 -5.04 -11.96
N THR A 287 -8.14 -5.95 -12.72
CA THR A 287 -9.58 -6.24 -12.66
C THR A 287 -9.97 -7.35 -11.68
N ALA A 288 -9.01 -7.88 -10.93
CA ALA A 288 -9.28 -8.83 -9.84
C ALA A 288 -8.80 -8.28 -8.49
N GLY A 289 -9.62 -8.50 -7.45
CA GLY A 289 -9.23 -8.27 -6.06
C GLY A 289 -8.63 -9.53 -5.46
N SER A 290 -8.06 -9.42 -4.26
CA SER A 290 -7.57 -10.57 -3.50
C SER A 290 -7.80 -10.33 -2.02
N THR A 291 -8.31 -11.34 -1.30
CA THR A 291 -8.52 -11.28 0.16
C THR A 291 -8.73 -12.69 0.71
N MET A 292 -9.20 -12.81 1.96
CA MET A 292 -9.61 -14.07 2.57
C MET A 292 -10.54 -14.88 1.65
N ILE A 293 -10.51 -16.21 1.75
CA ILE A 293 -11.55 -17.04 1.13
C ILE A 293 -12.90 -16.66 1.72
N ARG A 294 -13.84 -16.30 0.84
CA ARG A 294 -15.21 -15.90 1.15
C ARG A 294 -16.16 -17.03 0.84
N THR A 295 -17.26 -17.08 1.56
CA THR A 295 -18.34 -18.07 1.38
C THR A 295 -19.64 -17.43 0.92
N ASP A 296 -19.73 -16.11 0.88
CA ASP A 296 -20.91 -15.41 0.39
C ASP A 296 -21.02 -15.49 -1.14
N ARG A 297 -22.25 -15.69 -1.63
CA ARG A 297 -22.55 -15.90 -3.05
C ARG A 297 -22.05 -14.76 -3.94
N GLY A 298 -22.19 -13.51 -3.47
CA GLY A 298 -21.76 -12.33 -4.21
C GLY A 298 -20.28 -12.34 -4.57
N MET A 299 -19.44 -13.02 -3.79
CA MET A 299 -18.01 -13.17 -4.05
C MET A 299 -17.66 -14.45 -4.85
N ILE A 300 -18.41 -15.54 -4.66
CA ILE A 300 -18.04 -16.86 -5.23
C ILE A 300 -18.76 -17.23 -6.54
N ASP A 301 -19.79 -16.50 -6.95
CA ASP A 301 -20.51 -16.75 -8.21
C ASP A 301 -19.63 -16.45 -9.45
N GLY A 302 -18.72 -15.48 -9.32
CA GLY A 302 -17.73 -15.10 -10.32
C GLY A 302 -16.62 -16.13 -10.54
N ARG A 303 -15.57 -15.75 -11.26
CA ARG A 303 -14.35 -16.56 -11.34
C ARG A 303 -13.50 -16.32 -10.09
N VAL A 304 -13.11 -17.39 -9.41
CA VAL A 304 -12.32 -17.34 -8.18
C VAL A 304 -11.13 -18.29 -8.31
N LEU A 305 -9.92 -17.77 -8.12
CA LEU A 305 -8.71 -18.58 -8.00
C LEU A 305 -8.29 -18.67 -6.54
N ILE A 306 -8.00 -19.87 -6.05
CA ILE A 306 -7.46 -20.06 -4.70
C ILE A 306 -5.99 -19.64 -4.72
N ALA A 307 -5.63 -18.64 -3.90
CA ALA A 307 -4.25 -18.17 -3.80
C ALA A 307 -3.47 -18.93 -2.72
N SER A 308 -4.14 -19.24 -1.59
CA SER A 308 -3.62 -20.12 -0.55
C SER A 308 -4.75 -20.80 0.21
N SER A 309 -4.48 -21.97 0.77
CA SER A 309 -5.37 -22.69 1.68
C SER A 309 -4.52 -23.43 2.70
N VAL A 310 -4.83 -23.25 3.98
CA VAL A 310 -4.15 -23.98 5.07
C VAL A 310 -4.51 -25.47 5.05
N PRO A 311 -5.79 -25.89 4.99
CA PRO A 311 -6.13 -27.32 4.96
C PRO A 311 -5.81 -28.02 3.63
N HIS A 312 -5.74 -27.28 2.52
CA HIS A 312 -5.59 -27.81 1.17
C HIS A 312 -4.57 -27.02 0.32
N PRO A 313 -3.28 -26.99 0.71
CA PRO A 313 -2.26 -26.21 0.02
C PRO A 313 -2.08 -26.61 -1.46
N GLU A 314 -2.39 -27.86 -1.81
CA GLU A 314 -2.39 -28.36 -3.19
C GLU A 314 -3.39 -27.66 -4.11
N CYS A 315 -4.36 -26.93 -3.55
CA CYS A 315 -5.35 -26.18 -4.32
C CYS A 315 -4.87 -24.78 -4.74
N ALA A 316 -3.69 -24.34 -4.30
CA ALA A 316 -3.15 -23.03 -4.69
C ALA A 316 -2.96 -22.91 -6.22
N GLY A 317 -3.47 -21.83 -6.79
CA GLY A 317 -3.50 -21.54 -8.23
C GLY A 317 -4.65 -22.19 -9.00
N ARG A 318 -5.51 -23.00 -8.36
CA ARG A 318 -6.65 -23.66 -9.00
C ARG A 318 -7.92 -22.82 -8.94
N ASP A 319 -8.82 -23.03 -9.90
CA ASP A 319 -10.14 -22.39 -9.91
C ASP A 319 -11.09 -23.08 -8.92
N LEU A 320 -11.81 -22.29 -8.12
CA LEU A 320 -12.75 -22.80 -7.13
C LEU A 320 -13.84 -23.68 -7.77
N LYS A 321 -14.29 -23.36 -9.00
CA LYS A 321 -15.32 -24.13 -9.70
C LYS A 321 -14.80 -25.52 -10.07
N ASP A 322 -13.55 -25.62 -10.48
CA ASP A 322 -12.92 -26.90 -10.82
C ASP A 322 -12.72 -27.76 -9.57
N ILE A 323 -12.27 -27.16 -8.47
CA ILE A 323 -12.12 -27.84 -7.17
C ILE A 323 -13.48 -28.37 -6.69
N ALA A 324 -14.51 -27.53 -6.72
CA ALA A 324 -15.85 -27.91 -6.28
C ALA A 324 -16.44 -29.06 -7.12
N ALA A 325 -16.24 -29.01 -8.45
CA ALA A 325 -16.66 -30.07 -9.36
C ALA A 325 -15.91 -31.39 -9.08
N GLU A 326 -14.60 -31.35 -8.88
CA GLU A 326 -13.78 -32.53 -8.53
C GLU A 326 -14.22 -33.15 -7.20
N TRP A 327 -14.51 -32.32 -6.20
CA TRP A 327 -14.97 -32.77 -4.88
C TRP A 327 -16.45 -33.17 -4.84
N GLY A 328 -17.21 -32.94 -5.92
CA GLY A 328 -18.65 -33.24 -5.99
C GLY A 328 -19.50 -32.40 -5.01
N VAL A 329 -19.10 -31.17 -4.75
CA VAL A 329 -19.78 -30.26 -3.80
C VAL A 329 -20.12 -28.91 -4.43
N SER A 330 -20.91 -28.10 -3.73
CA SER A 330 -21.15 -26.71 -4.13
C SER A 330 -19.88 -25.85 -3.96
N GLY A 331 -19.79 -24.74 -4.68
CA GLY A 331 -18.69 -23.77 -4.50
C GLY A 331 -18.61 -23.21 -3.07
N GLU A 332 -19.76 -23.00 -2.43
CA GLU A 332 -19.83 -22.56 -1.02
C GLU A 332 -19.23 -23.60 -0.07
N GLU A 333 -19.57 -24.87 -0.28
CA GLU A 333 -19.03 -25.97 0.53
C GLU A 333 -17.54 -26.19 0.28
N ALA A 334 -17.07 -26.08 -0.97
CA ALA A 334 -15.65 -26.11 -1.29
C ALA A 334 -14.90 -24.95 -0.60
N ALA A 335 -15.43 -23.72 -0.67
CA ALA A 335 -14.83 -22.55 -0.02
C ALA A 335 -14.73 -22.70 1.50
N LYS A 336 -15.74 -23.32 2.15
CA LYS A 336 -15.70 -23.65 3.58
C LYS A 336 -14.56 -24.63 3.90
N ARG A 337 -14.41 -25.68 3.10
CA ARG A 337 -13.34 -26.69 3.28
C ARG A 337 -11.94 -26.13 3.02
N LEU A 338 -11.81 -25.20 2.06
CA LEU A 338 -10.55 -24.54 1.73
C LEU A 338 -10.13 -23.48 2.77
N SER A 339 -11.06 -23.02 3.61
CA SER A 339 -10.78 -22.00 4.62
C SER A 339 -10.07 -22.59 5.85
N PRO A 340 -9.16 -21.85 6.51
CA PRO A 340 -8.71 -20.49 6.17
C PRO A 340 -7.70 -20.46 5.03
N GLY A 341 -7.64 -19.33 4.33
CA GLY A 341 -6.76 -19.09 3.19
C GLY A 341 -7.10 -17.79 2.47
N SER A 342 -6.48 -17.55 1.33
CA SER A 342 -6.77 -16.39 0.47
C SER A 342 -7.18 -16.81 -0.95
N ALA A 343 -7.91 -15.93 -1.61
CA ALA A 343 -8.39 -16.13 -2.98
C ALA A 343 -8.39 -14.82 -3.76
N ILE A 344 -8.40 -14.97 -5.09
CA ILE A 344 -8.44 -13.92 -6.10
C ILE A 344 -9.82 -13.90 -6.74
N TYR A 345 -10.46 -12.73 -6.77
CA TYR A 345 -11.84 -12.54 -7.23
C TYR A 345 -11.87 -11.66 -8.46
N PHE A 346 -12.26 -12.23 -9.61
CA PHE A 346 -12.38 -11.49 -10.88
C PHE A 346 -13.75 -10.82 -10.95
N MET A 347 -13.84 -9.61 -10.40
CA MET A 347 -15.11 -8.95 -10.09
C MET A 347 -15.14 -7.46 -10.47
N MET A 348 -14.18 -6.98 -11.27
CA MET A 348 -14.14 -5.59 -11.74
C MET A 348 -14.05 -5.55 -13.27
N ASP A 349 -14.46 -4.40 -13.82
CA ASP A 349 -14.38 -4.10 -15.25
C ASP A 349 -13.16 -3.20 -15.55
N GLU A 350 -12.52 -3.45 -16.69
CA GLU A 350 -11.32 -2.73 -17.12
C GLU A 350 -11.60 -1.23 -17.35
N ASP A 351 -12.77 -0.87 -17.89
CA ASP A 351 -13.11 0.54 -18.14
C ASP A 351 -13.29 1.31 -16.84
N ASP A 352 -13.76 0.65 -15.78
CA ASP A 352 -13.84 1.25 -14.44
C ASP A 352 -12.45 1.40 -13.83
N VAL A 353 -11.60 0.37 -13.90
CA VAL A 353 -10.21 0.42 -13.41
C VAL A 353 -9.45 1.56 -14.08
N GLN A 354 -9.51 1.67 -15.41
CA GLN A 354 -8.87 2.77 -16.15
C GLN A 354 -9.41 4.14 -15.75
N ARG A 355 -10.73 4.28 -15.59
CA ARG A 355 -11.34 5.56 -15.18
C ARG A 355 -10.91 5.98 -13.79
N ILE A 356 -10.80 5.02 -12.86
CA ILE A 356 -10.33 5.27 -11.50
C ILE A 356 -8.83 5.61 -11.51
N LEU A 357 -7.99 4.88 -12.25
CA LEU A 357 -6.57 5.19 -12.40
C LEU A 357 -6.34 6.59 -13.01
N ALA A 358 -7.11 6.95 -14.02
CA ALA A 358 -7.01 8.24 -14.71
C ALA A 358 -7.54 9.42 -13.89
N PHE A 359 -8.41 9.17 -12.90
CA PHE A 359 -8.89 10.22 -12.01
C PHE A 359 -7.73 10.89 -11.29
N GLU A 360 -7.70 12.23 -11.29
CA GLU A 360 -6.50 13.02 -10.98
C GLU A 360 -5.91 12.65 -9.61
N ASP A 361 -6.74 12.54 -8.58
CA ASP A 361 -6.30 12.34 -7.19
C ASP A 361 -6.09 10.87 -6.78
N THR A 362 -6.22 9.91 -7.72
CA THR A 362 -5.96 8.49 -7.45
C THR A 362 -4.47 8.23 -7.33
N MET A 363 -4.05 7.79 -6.14
CA MET A 363 -2.73 7.22 -5.85
C MET A 363 -2.63 5.77 -6.32
N ILE A 364 -1.40 5.24 -6.39
CA ILE A 364 -1.15 3.84 -6.70
C ILE A 364 -0.82 3.07 -5.42
N GLY A 365 -1.65 2.05 -5.12
CA GLY A 365 -1.44 1.11 -4.02
C GLY A 365 -1.48 -0.31 -4.55
N SER A 366 -0.53 -1.16 -4.15
CA SER A 366 -0.43 -2.53 -4.69
C SER A 366 -1.49 -3.46 -4.13
N ASP A 367 -1.87 -3.27 -2.88
CA ASP A 367 -2.72 -4.20 -2.12
C ASP A 367 -2.12 -5.63 -2.14
N GLY A 368 -0.79 -5.73 -2.24
CA GLY A 368 -0.09 -7.01 -2.22
C GLY A 368 -0.32 -7.73 -0.88
N ILE A 369 -0.67 -9.02 -0.95
CA ILE A 369 -0.73 -9.92 0.21
C ILE A 369 0.47 -10.86 0.09
N PRO A 370 1.55 -10.67 0.88
CA PRO A 370 2.79 -11.43 0.74
C PRO A 370 2.71 -12.83 1.37
N LEU A 371 1.67 -13.59 1.00
CA LEU A 371 1.35 -14.93 1.51
C LEU A 371 1.34 -15.97 0.39
N GLY A 372 1.94 -17.12 0.67
CA GLY A 372 1.90 -18.30 -0.21
C GLY A 372 2.63 -18.13 -1.54
N GLU A 373 2.61 -19.18 -2.36
CA GLU A 373 3.36 -19.22 -3.64
C GLU A 373 2.56 -18.68 -4.83
N LYS A 374 1.23 -18.56 -4.70
CA LYS A 374 0.32 -18.12 -5.75
C LYS A 374 -0.45 -16.84 -5.38
N PRO A 375 0.23 -15.77 -4.91
CA PRO A 375 -0.44 -14.52 -4.59
C PRO A 375 -1.03 -13.86 -5.85
N HIS A 376 -1.84 -12.82 -5.67
CA HIS A 376 -2.23 -11.97 -6.79
C HIS A 376 -0.99 -11.29 -7.41
N PRO A 377 -0.84 -11.21 -8.75
CA PRO A 377 0.33 -10.60 -9.41
C PRO A 377 0.56 -9.11 -9.07
N ARG A 378 -0.42 -8.46 -8.45
CA ARG A 378 -0.32 -7.08 -7.96
C ARG A 378 0.78 -6.88 -6.92
N LEU A 379 1.13 -7.96 -6.19
CA LEU A 379 2.24 -7.97 -5.26
C LEU A 379 3.59 -7.65 -5.93
N TRP A 380 3.77 -8.02 -7.21
CA TRP A 380 5.04 -7.94 -7.94
C TRP A 380 5.01 -7.05 -9.19
N GLY A 381 3.83 -6.65 -9.67
CA GLY A 381 3.70 -5.93 -10.94
C GLY A 381 3.00 -4.56 -10.89
N THR A 382 2.46 -4.13 -9.76
CA THR A 382 1.65 -2.90 -9.69
C THR A 382 2.30 -1.66 -10.32
N PHE A 383 3.47 -1.23 -9.84
CA PHE A 383 4.05 0.04 -10.30
C PHE A 383 4.55 -0.05 -11.75
N PRO A 384 5.26 -1.11 -12.15
CA PRO A 384 5.71 -1.29 -13.53
C PRO A 384 4.55 -1.46 -14.52
N ARG A 385 3.42 -2.02 -14.10
CA ARG A 385 2.18 -2.06 -14.90
C ARG A 385 1.61 -0.68 -15.16
N VAL A 386 1.60 0.21 -14.16
CA VAL A 386 1.16 1.60 -14.33
C VAL A 386 2.08 2.35 -15.30
N LEU A 387 3.39 2.20 -15.17
CA LEU A 387 4.38 2.90 -15.99
C LEU A 387 4.42 2.39 -17.44
N GLY A 388 4.48 1.06 -17.60
CA GLY A 388 4.54 0.40 -18.90
C GLY A 388 3.17 0.31 -19.55
N HIS A 389 2.32 -0.59 -19.05
CA HIS A 389 1.04 -0.87 -19.68
C HIS A 389 0.13 0.38 -19.74
N TYR A 390 -0.15 1.03 -18.61
CA TYR A 390 -1.15 2.11 -18.61
C TYR A 390 -0.61 3.44 -19.17
N SER A 391 0.59 3.87 -18.76
CA SER A 391 1.16 5.14 -19.22
C SER A 391 1.73 5.05 -20.63
N ARG A 392 2.57 4.05 -20.95
CA ARG A 392 3.22 3.95 -22.28
C ARG A 392 2.32 3.29 -23.32
N ASP A 393 1.76 2.12 -23.02
CA ASP A 393 1.13 1.29 -24.07
C ASP A 393 -0.33 1.69 -24.34
N VAL A 394 -1.10 1.95 -23.28
CA VAL A 394 -2.49 2.45 -23.36
C VAL A 394 -2.55 3.96 -23.57
N GLY A 395 -1.56 4.70 -23.08
CA GLY A 395 -1.55 6.18 -23.15
C GLY A 395 -2.57 6.83 -22.21
N LEU A 396 -2.89 6.17 -21.08
CA LEU A 396 -3.94 6.63 -20.14
C LEU A 396 -3.60 7.99 -19.50
N PHE A 397 -2.32 8.24 -19.25
CA PHE A 397 -1.78 9.51 -18.78
C PHE A 397 -0.27 9.59 -19.07
N PRO A 398 0.33 10.80 -19.11
CA PRO A 398 1.77 10.97 -19.26
C PRO A 398 2.57 10.32 -18.13
N LEU A 399 3.81 9.92 -18.41
CA LEU A 399 4.69 9.26 -17.45
C LEU A 399 4.96 10.13 -16.20
N GLU A 400 5.04 11.45 -16.37
CA GLU A 400 5.19 12.41 -15.27
C GLU A 400 3.99 12.39 -14.32
N THR A 401 2.79 12.17 -14.86
CA THR A 401 1.58 11.97 -14.06
C THR A 401 1.58 10.61 -13.39
N ALA A 402 2.02 9.56 -14.08
CA ALA A 402 2.17 8.23 -13.51
C ALA A 402 3.12 8.25 -12.29
N VAL A 403 4.32 8.83 -12.47
CA VAL A 403 5.32 8.99 -11.39
C VAL A 403 4.75 9.83 -10.26
N TRP A 404 4.11 10.98 -10.54
CA TRP A 404 3.50 11.81 -9.50
C TRP A 404 2.47 11.05 -8.66
N LYS A 405 1.62 10.22 -9.28
CA LYS A 405 0.59 9.40 -8.59
C LYS A 405 1.16 8.37 -7.61
N MET A 406 2.41 7.95 -7.80
CA MET A 406 3.11 6.99 -6.94
C MET A 406 4.26 7.62 -6.16
N THR A 407 4.39 8.95 -6.15
CA THR A 407 5.44 9.68 -5.43
C THR A 407 4.87 10.92 -4.73
N GLY A 408 4.87 12.08 -5.38
CA GLY A 408 4.49 13.37 -4.77
C GLY A 408 3.04 13.43 -4.31
N LEU A 409 2.10 12.83 -5.06
CA LEU A 409 0.71 12.72 -4.64
C LEU A 409 0.57 11.90 -3.35
N THR A 410 1.23 10.74 -3.30
CA THR A 410 1.19 9.84 -2.15
C THR A 410 1.87 10.45 -0.94
N ALA A 411 3.06 11.03 -1.10
CA ALA A 411 3.75 11.73 -0.02
C ALA A 411 2.91 12.87 0.56
N ARG A 412 2.23 13.64 -0.31
CA ARG A 412 1.32 14.71 0.12
C ARG A 412 0.15 14.17 0.94
N ASN A 413 -0.56 13.18 0.42
CA ASN A 413 -1.78 12.67 1.05
C ASN A 413 -1.49 11.93 2.37
N PHE A 414 -0.32 11.29 2.50
CA PHE A 414 0.10 10.62 3.74
C PHE A 414 0.96 11.48 4.68
N GLY A 415 1.31 12.70 4.29
CA GLY A 415 2.13 13.61 5.11
C GLY A 415 3.59 13.15 5.27
N LEU A 416 4.16 12.51 4.25
CA LEU A 416 5.54 12.01 4.26
C LEU A 416 6.52 13.14 3.92
N HIS A 417 6.91 13.91 4.94
CA HIS A 417 7.80 15.06 4.78
C HIS A 417 9.15 14.69 4.14
N GLU A 418 9.64 15.55 3.25
CA GLU A 418 10.96 15.42 2.60
C GLU A 418 11.13 14.11 1.78
N ARG A 419 10.02 13.51 1.32
CA ARG A 419 9.96 12.32 0.47
C ARG A 419 8.99 12.52 -0.69
N GLY A 420 9.04 11.64 -1.70
CA GLY A 420 8.16 11.67 -2.87
C GLY A 420 8.49 12.76 -3.91
N ALA A 421 9.57 13.51 -3.73
CA ALA A 421 10.08 14.46 -4.71
C ALA A 421 11.60 14.48 -4.75
N LEU A 422 12.19 14.65 -5.95
CA LEU A 422 13.62 14.85 -6.10
C LEU A 422 13.95 16.33 -5.93
N LYS A 423 14.37 16.70 -4.72
CA LYS A 423 14.71 18.08 -4.35
C LYS A 423 15.89 18.10 -3.39
N PRO A 424 16.84 19.04 -3.52
CA PRO A 424 17.91 19.19 -2.54
C PRO A 424 17.39 19.27 -1.10
N GLY A 425 18.01 18.52 -0.19
CA GLY A 425 17.61 18.35 1.20
C GLY A 425 16.65 17.19 1.47
N HIS A 426 15.93 16.69 0.46
CA HIS A 426 15.05 15.52 0.61
C HIS A 426 15.83 14.22 0.82
N HIS A 427 15.16 13.21 1.37
CA HIS A 427 15.72 11.87 1.46
C HIS A 427 16.01 11.32 0.06
N ALA A 428 17.14 10.63 -0.08
CA ALA A 428 17.55 10.02 -1.34
C ALA A 428 16.86 8.66 -1.54
N ASP A 429 15.54 8.70 -1.66
CA ASP A 429 14.74 7.60 -2.18
C ASP A 429 14.58 7.80 -3.69
N VAL A 430 15.24 6.96 -4.49
CA VAL A 430 15.36 7.17 -5.94
C VAL A 430 15.15 5.84 -6.66
N VAL A 431 14.49 5.90 -7.82
CA VAL A 431 14.42 4.79 -8.77
C VAL A 431 14.99 5.24 -10.11
N ILE A 432 15.77 4.36 -10.73
CA ILE A 432 16.28 4.50 -12.09
C ILE A 432 15.63 3.42 -12.94
N PHE A 433 14.95 3.80 -14.02
CA PHE A 433 14.24 2.87 -14.88
C PHE A 433 14.27 3.25 -16.36
N ASP A 434 14.15 2.25 -17.23
CA ASP A 434 14.01 2.44 -18.67
C ASP A 434 12.53 2.63 -19.01
N ALA A 435 12.13 3.85 -19.39
CA ALA A 435 10.75 4.16 -19.77
C ALA A 435 10.24 3.33 -20.98
N GLN A 436 11.14 2.88 -21.86
CA GLN A 436 10.78 2.08 -23.03
C GLN A 436 10.60 0.60 -22.70
N ALA A 437 11.29 0.09 -21.67
CA ALA A 437 11.30 -1.34 -21.34
C ALA A 437 10.50 -1.70 -20.06
N VAL A 438 10.23 -0.72 -19.18
CA VAL A 438 9.57 -0.98 -17.90
C VAL A 438 8.22 -1.68 -18.09
N ARG A 439 8.04 -2.83 -17.43
CA ARG A 439 6.79 -3.60 -17.48
C ARG A 439 6.66 -4.58 -16.31
N ASP A 440 5.42 -4.88 -15.96
CA ASP A 440 5.07 -6.05 -15.15
C ASP A 440 5.29 -7.34 -15.93
N THR A 441 5.89 -8.34 -15.28
CA THR A 441 6.04 -9.70 -15.81
C THR A 441 5.23 -10.72 -15.00
N ALA A 442 4.84 -10.34 -13.78
CA ALA A 442 3.95 -11.12 -12.93
C ALA A 442 2.57 -11.28 -13.60
N SER A 443 2.10 -12.53 -13.68
CA SER A 443 0.78 -12.89 -14.21
C SER A 443 0.06 -13.79 -13.22
N TYR A 444 -1.24 -14.04 -13.40
CA TYR A 444 -1.97 -14.98 -12.54
C TYR A 444 -1.36 -16.40 -12.54
N ALA A 445 -0.69 -16.82 -13.61
CA ALA A 445 -0.02 -18.12 -13.69
C ALA A 445 1.36 -18.13 -13.02
N ALA A 446 2.11 -17.03 -13.18
CA ALA A 446 3.44 -16.81 -12.62
C ALA A 446 3.48 -15.48 -11.84
N PRO A 447 2.90 -15.42 -10.63
CA PRO A 447 2.60 -14.15 -9.96
C PRO A 447 3.77 -13.51 -9.22
N THR A 448 4.91 -14.20 -9.15
CA THR A 448 6.10 -13.76 -8.39
C THR A 448 7.28 -13.40 -9.28
N LEU A 449 7.05 -13.20 -10.58
CA LEU A 449 8.11 -12.78 -11.49
C LEU A 449 8.46 -11.31 -11.22
N PRO A 450 9.75 -10.98 -11.01
CA PRO A 450 10.20 -9.60 -10.86
C PRO A 450 9.97 -8.80 -12.14
N ALA A 451 9.63 -7.53 -11.99
CA ALA A 451 9.46 -6.61 -13.10
C ALA A 451 10.76 -6.41 -13.91
N GLU A 452 10.59 -6.03 -15.17
CA GLU A 452 11.70 -5.65 -16.04
C GLU A 452 11.79 -4.13 -16.20
N GLY A 453 12.97 -3.64 -16.59
CA GLY A 453 13.22 -2.22 -16.84
C GLY A 453 13.46 -1.36 -15.60
N ILE A 454 13.49 -1.95 -14.39
CA ILE A 454 13.97 -1.29 -13.16
C ILE A 454 15.47 -1.53 -13.03
N ASP A 455 16.27 -0.50 -13.31
CA ASP A 455 17.74 -0.61 -13.35
C ASP A 455 18.35 -0.52 -11.95
N ALA A 456 17.86 0.40 -11.12
CA ALA A 456 18.31 0.58 -9.75
C ALA A 456 17.22 1.16 -8.85
N VAL A 457 17.26 0.79 -7.57
CA VAL A 457 16.49 1.41 -6.48
C VAL A 457 17.43 1.79 -5.36
N ILE A 458 17.27 3.02 -4.87
CA ILE A 458 18.06 3.62 -3.81
C ILE A 458 17.11 4.01 -2.68
N VAL A 459 17.40 3.55 -1.46
CA VAL A 459 16.61 3.88 -0.26
C VAL A 459 17.51 4.59 0.73
N ASN A 460 17.13 5.82 1.11
CA ASN A 460 17.94 6.67 1.97
C ASN A 460 19.42 6.74 1.54
N GLY A 461 19.66 6.82 0.22
CA GLY A 461 20.99 6.92 -0.41
C GLY A 461 21.76 5.62 -0.60
N ALA A 462 21.29 4.49 -0.09
CA ALA A 462 21.92 3.19 -0.33
C ALA A 462 21.26 2.48 -1.52
N VAL A 463 22.08 1.96 -2.45
CA VAL A 463 21.58 1.14 -3.57
C VAL A 463 21.08 -0.19 -3.01
N THR A 464 19.77 -0.42 -3.08
CA THR A 464 19.05 -1.57 -2.52
C THR A 464 18.78 -2.64 -3.58
N TRP A 465 18.45 -2.22 -4.79
CA TRP A 465 18.24 -3.10 -5.94
C TRP A 465 19.07 -2.61 -7.11
N GLN A 466 19.71 -3.51 -7.85
CA GLN A 466 20.40 -3.18 -9.09
C GLN A 466 20.61 -4.43 -9.95
N HIS A 467 20.53 -4.29 -11.28
CA HIS A 467 20.82 -5.37 -12.23
C HIS A 467 20.00 -6.65 -11.96
N GLY A 468 18.74 -6.49 -11.57
CA GLY A 468 17.83 -7.60 -11.30
C GLY A 468 18.09 -8.33 -9.97
N ALA A 469 18.91 -7.78 -9.07
CA ALA A 469 19.24 -8.40 -7.80
C ALA A 469 19.19 -7.43 -6.61
N HIS A 470 18.92 -7.98 -5.43
CA HIS A 470 18.97 -7.26 -4.16
C HIS A 470 20.42 -7.12 -3.68
N SER A 471 20.84 -5.95 -3.22
CA SER A 471 22.21 -5.70 -2.76
C SER A 471 22.49 -6.16 -1.32
N GLY A 472 21.43 -6.39 -0.55
CA GLY A 472 21.47 -6.69 0.89
C GLY A 472 21.32 -5.45 1.78
N ALA A 473 21.30 -4.25 1.19
CA ALA A 473 21.10 -3.01 1.94
C ALA A 473 19.69 -2.97 2.56
N ARG A 474 19.62 -2.60 3.84
CA ARG A 474 18.38 -2.47 4.61
C ARG A 474 18.34 -1.10 5.28
N ASN A 475 18.25 -0.06 4.45
CA ASN A 475 18.35 1.32 4.87
C ASN A 475 16.99 1.97 5.12
N GLY A 476 15.91 1.18 5.17
CA GLY A 476 14.57 1.65 5.48
C GLY A 476 14.50 2.33 6.84
N GLN A 477 13.61 3.31 6.95
CA GLN A 477 13.33 4.03 8.20
C GLN A 477 11.85 3.92 8.55
N VAL A 478 11.55 3.90 9.85
CA VAL A 478 10.19 4.16 10.34
C VAL A 478 9.89 5.64 10.12
N ILE A 479 8.82 5.93 9.37
CA ILE A 479 8.32 7.27 9.12
C ILE A 479 7.14 7.51 10.05
N THR A 480 7.24 8.57 10.83
CA THR A 480 6.15 9.06 11.67
C THR A 480 5.63 10.39 11.12
N ARG A 481 4.38 10.72 11.41
CA ARG A 481 3.82 12.04 11.08
C ARG A 481 4.42 13.06 12.05
N ARG A 482 4.94 14.18 11.54
CA ARG A 482 5.40 15.29 12.39
C ARG A 482 4.17 16.09 12.82
N ASP A 483 4.09 16.44 14.10
CA ASP A 483 3.17 17.48 14.55
C ASP A 483 3.62 18.79 13.90
N GLU A 484 2.73 19.51 13.20
CA GLU A 484 3.04 20.82 12.57
C GLU A 484 3.35 21.94 13.59
N LYS A 485 3.72 21.59 14.83
CA LYS A 485 4.24 22.51 15.84
C LYS A 485 5.71 22.20 16.11
N ALA A 486 6.57 22.84 15.32
CA ALA A 486 7.92 23.22 15.72
C ALA A 486 8.08 24.72 15.44
#